data_AF-A0ABD5RXM9-F1
#
_entry.id   AF-A0ABD5RXM9-F1
#
_cell.length_a   1.000
_cell.length_b   1.000
_cell.length_c   1.000
_cell.angle_alpha   90.00
_cell.angle_beta   90.00
_cell.angle_gamma   90.00
#
_symmetry.space_group_name_H-M   'P 1'
#
loop_
_entity.id
_entity.type
_entity.pdbx_description
1 polymer ?
#
loop_
_entity_poly.entity_id
_entity_poly.type
_entity_poly.pdbx_seq_one_letter_code
_entity_poly.pdbx_strand_id
1 'polypeptide(L)'
;MTETKLETIDPHEAVELYLSSRRDELADSTLRTQKCRLNTFAEWCGDKGISNLNDLSGRNLHEYKLYLRDHHRLQGDTPGVSPITLRTRLSSIRVFLRFCHSIDAVDETLPEKIVLPQVDREERYREETIDTEFAKETIKSLRETRYGLKEHIAFEFLWKTGCRLGALYALDVDDIDFEEMRVHIEHRPEQGTSLKNGRSGERVITLSEDLLKAIETFIDVNRTPTTDDYDRRPLLTTRHGRADKSTLRCWVYRAQQPCYHSNECPHDEDIPTCGWARTYERDKCPSTTMPHNIRRGAITYFLSNDIPKRAVSDRTNVSGDVLDTHYDQRSETGKAEQRRKFFE
;
A
#
# COMPACT_ATOMS: atom_id res chain seq x y z
N MET A 1 -1.51 28.38 -37.72
CA MET A 1 -1.92 27.62 -36.53
C MET A 1 -3.41 27.84 -36.40
N THR A 2 -4.22 26.81 -36.60
CA THR A 2 -5.65 26.87 -36.31
C THR A 2 -5.79 27.03 -34.79
N GLU A 3 -6.31 28.16 -34.32
CA GLU A 3 -6.71 28.31 -32.92
C GLU A 3 -7.77 27.24 -32.63
N THR A 4 -7.39 26.20 -31.89
CA THR A 4 -8.34 25.21 -31.39
C THR A 4 -9.30 25.95 -30.47
N LYS A 5 -10.56 26.00 -30.86
CA LYS A 5 -11.58 26.70 -30.09
C LYS A 5 -11.87 25.88 -28.84
N LEU A 6 -11.52 26.41 -27.67
CA LEU A 6 -11.76 25.72 -26.41
C LEU A 6 -13.26 25.62 -26.10
N GLU A 7 -13.70 24.48 -25.59
CA GLU A 7 -15.06 24.21 -25.13
C GLU A 7 -15.17 24.45 -23.62
N THR A 8 -16.23 25.14 -23.22
CA THR A 8 -16.45 25.51 -21.81
C THR A 8 -16.83 24.28 -20.98
N ILE A 9 -16.16 24.08 -19.86
CA ILE A 9 -16.51 23.02 -18.92
C ILE A 9 -16.18 23.42 -17.47
N ASP A 10 -17.07 23.05 -16.55
CA ASP A 10 -16.85 23.24 -15.12
C ASP A 10 -15.79 22.25 -14.59
N PRO A 11 -14.92 22.66 -13.64
CA PRO A 11 -13.93 21.76 -13.07
C PRO A 11 -14.49 20.44 -12.51
N HIS A 12 -15.64 20.46 -11.82
CA HIS A 12 -16.24 19.23 -11.29
C HIS A 12 -16.77 18.34 -12.41
N GLU A 13 -17.40 18.93 -13.43
CA GLU A 13 -17.87 18.20 -14.60
C GLU A 13 -16.73 17.53 -15.35
N ALA A 14 -15.63 18.24 -15.59
CA ALA A 14 -14.43 17.70 -16.22
C ALA A 14 -13.83 16.54 -15.42
N VAL A 15 -13.83 16.63 -14.09
CA VAL A 15 -13.36 15.54 -13.22
C VAL A 15 -14.25 14.31 -13.35
N GLU A 16 -15.57 14.45 -13.37
CA GLU A 16 -16.48 13.30 -13.55
C GLU A 16 -16.33 12.69 -14.97
N LEU A 17 -16.13 13.50 -16.00
CA LEU A 17 -15.82 13.03 -17.36
C LEU A 17 -14.52 12.22 -17.40
N TYR A 18 -13.47 12.74 -16.77
CA TYR A 18 -12.16 12.08 -16.69
C TYR A 18 -12.26 10.74 -15.94
N LEU A 19 -12.94 10.71 -14.79
CA LEU A 19 -13.09 9.48 -14.01
C LEU A 19 -13.95 8.45 -14.74
N SER A 20 -14.95 8.89 -15.49
CA SER A 20 -15.80 8.01 -16.30
C SER A 20 -15.03 7.39 -17.47
N SER A 21 -14.20 8.17 -18.17
CA SER A 21 -13.37 7.64 -19.27
C SER A 21 -12.31 6.63 -18.83
N ARG A 22 -11.91 6.67 -17.55
CA ARG A 22 -10.92 5.76 -16.96
C ARG A 22 -11.52 4.56 -16.23
N ARG A 23 -12.84 4.47 -16.16
CA ARG A 23 -13.53 3.48 -15.32
C ARG A 23 -13.15 2.04 -15.69
N ASP A 24 -13.08 1.75 -16.98
CA ASP A 24 -12.81 0.40 -17.48
C ASP A 24 -11.30 0.07 -17.52
N GLU A 25 -10.44 1.09 -17.41
CA GLU A 25 -8.98 0.93 -17.48
C GLU A 25 -8.32 0.75 -16.11
N LEU A 26 -8.93 1.29 -15.04
CA LEU A 26 -8.30 1.42 -13.74
C LEU A 26 -9.07 0.68 -12.65
N ALA A 27 -8.32 0.10 -11.71
CA ALA A 27 -8.93 -0.47 -10.51
C ALA A 27 -9.70 0.60 -9.69
N ASP A 28 -10.82 0.21 -9.08
CA ASP A 28 -11.68 1.11 -8.29
C ASP A 28 -10.94 1.89 -7.20
N SER A 29 -9.97 1.25 -6.54
CA SER A 29 -9.16 1.93 -5.52
C SER A 29 -8.32 3.07 -6.12
N THR A 30 -7.86 2.91 -7.35
CA THR A 30 -7.09 3.93 -8.08
C THR A 30 -8.03 5.06 -8.50
N LEU A 31 -9.21 4.74 -9.04
CA LEU A 31 -10.24 5.73 -9.38
C LEU A 31 -10.65 6.56 -8.17
N ARG A 32 -10.95 5.92 -7.04
CA ARG A 32 -11.30 6.62 -5.78
C ARG A 32 -10.18 7.55 -5.31
N THR A 33 -8.93 7.11 -5.43
CA THR A 33 -7.76 7.92 -5.06
C THR A 33 -7.60 9.12 -5.98
N GLN A 34 -7.80 8.94 -7.30
CA GLN A 34 -7.78 10.03 -8.26
C GLN A 34 -8.94 11.00 -8.01
N LYS A 35 -10.18 10.49 -7.83
CA LYS A 35 -11.37 11.28 -7.49
C LYS A 35 -11.13 12.21 -6.30
N CYS A 36 -10.63 11.67 -5.19
CA CYS A 36 -10.32 12.49 -4.01
C CYS A 36 -9.35 13.65 -4.34
N ARG A 37 -8.26 13.37 -5.07
CA ARG A 37 -7.26 14.39 -5.42
C ARG A 37 -7.77 15.43 -6.41
N LEU A 38 -8.57 15.00 -7.37
CA LEU A 38 -9.14 15.85 -8.41
C LEU A 38 -10.29 16.70 -7.87
N ASN A 39 -11.09 16.16 -6.96
CA ASN A 39 -12.11 16.94 -6.26
C ASN A 39 -11.49 18.06 -5.42
N THR A 40 -10.38 17.81 -4.72
CA THR A 40 -9.64 18.88 -4.03
C THR A 40 -9.19 19.99 -4.99
N PHE A 41 -8.87 19.66 -6.25
CA PHE A 41 -8.55 20.67 -7.25
C PHE A 41 -9.78 21.43 -7.74
N ALA A 42 -10.88 20.73 -8.01
CA ALA A 42 -12.14 21.35 -8.42
C ALA A 42 -12.72 22.27 -7.33
N GLU A 43 -12.69 21.85 -6.06
CA GLU A 43 -13.06 22.66 -4.89
C GLU A 43 -12.18 23.92 -4.81
N TRP A 44 -10.87 23.77 -4.96
CA TRP A 44 -9.95 24.91 -5.00
C TRP A 44 -10.23 25.87 -6.16
N CYS A 45 -10.62 25.35 -7.33
CA CYS A 45 -11.06 26.19 -8.46
C CYS A 45 -12.30 27.00 -8.06
N GLY A 46 -13.29 26.36 -7.42
CA GLY A 46 -14.48 27.03 -6.87
C GLY A 46 -14.14 28.15 -5.88
N ASP A 47 -13.25 27.89 -4.92
CA ASP A 47 -12.77 28.88 -3.94
C ASP A 47 -12.07 30.07 -4.61
N LYS A 48 -11.47 29.87 -5.79
CA LYS A 48 -10.82 30.91 -6.60
C LYS A 48 -11.76 31.57 -7.62
N GLY A 49 -13.03 31.17 -7.66
CA GLY A 49 -13.99 31.68 -8.64
C GLY A 49 -13.74 31.21 -10.07
N ILE A 50 -13.04 30.08 -10.25
CA ILE A 50 -12.75 29.48 -11.55
C ILE A 50 -13.84 28.44 -11.81
N SER A 51 -14.89 28.83 -12.54
CA SER A 51 -16.00 27.96 -12.95
C SER A 51 -15.86 27.43 -14.38
N ASN A 52 -14.81 27.83 -15.11
CA ASN A 52 -14.52 27.37 -16.46
C ASN A 52 -13.04 27.04 -16.59
N LEU A 53 -12.73 25.82 -17.05
CA LEU A 53 -11.33 25.39 -17.22
C LEU A 53 -10.56 26.22 -18.27
N ASN A 54 -11.24 26.87 -19.20
CA ASN A 54 -10.61 27.76 -20.19
C ASN A 54 -9.84 28.92 -19.52
N ASP A 55 -10.27 29.33 -18.32
CA ASP A 55 -9.68 30.45 -17.58
C ASP A 55 -8.43 30.05 -16.79
N LEU A 56 -8.05 28.76 -16.80
CA LEU A 56 -6.86 28.30 -16.11
C LEU A 56 -5.58 28.80 -16.77
N SER A 57 -4.73 29.40 -15.95
CA SER A 57 -3.39 29.83 -16.34
C SER A 57 -2.31 29.07 -15.57
N GLY A 58 -1.06 29.17 -16.06
CA GLY A 58 0.11 28.66 -15.32
C GLY A 58 0.25 29.29 -13.93
N ARG A 59 -0.22 30.52 -13.73
CA ARG A 59 -0.25 31.17 -12.42
C ARG A 59 -1.22 30.47 -11.47
N ASN A 60 -2.42 30.10 -11.94
CA ASN A 60 -3.38 29.35 -11.13
C ASN A 60 -2.78 28.00 -10.70
N LEU A 61 -2.08 27.29 -11.60
CA LEU A 61 -1.42 26.03 -11.25
C LEU A 61 -0.30 26.21 -10.20
N HIS A 62 0.43 27.33 -10.27
CA HIS A 62 1.41 27.66 -9.24
C HIS A 62 0.74 27.96 -7.89
N GLU A 63 -0.36 28.71 -7.89
CA GLU A 63 -1.14 28.98 -6.68
C GLU A 63 -1.73 27.69 -6.08
N TYR A 64 -2.21 26.76 -6.90
CA TYR A 64 -2.67 25.45 -6.41
C TYR A 64 -1.54 24.62 -5.80
N LYS A 65 -0.32 24.68 -6.36
CA LYS A 65 0.86 24.03 -5.76
C LYS A 65 1.17 24.60 -4.37
N LEU A 66 1.09 25.92 -4.20
CA LEU A 66 1.29 26.56 -2.89
C LEU A 66 0.17 26.18 -1.91
N TYR A 67 -1.08 26.19 -2.38
CA TYR A 67 -2.22 25.69 -1.62
C TYR A 67 -1.99 24.26 -1.14
N LEU A 68 -1.60 23.32 -2.00
CA LEU A 68 -1.33 21.93 -1.60
C LEU A 68 -0.20 21.81 -0.56
N ARG A 69 0.83 22.66 -0.64
CA ARG A 69 1.92 22.67 0.35
C ARG A 69 1.42 23.14 1.72
N ASP A 70 0.56 24.16 1.71
CA ASP A 70 0.14 24.89 2.91
C ASP A 70 -1.18 24.35 3.52
N HIS A 71 -1.97 23.58 2.77
CA HIS A 71 -3.31 23.11 3.18
C HIS A 71 -3.32 22.25 4.45
N HIS A 72 -2.23 21.54 4.77
CA HIS A 72 -2.12 20.79 6.02
C HIS A 72 -1.71 21.65 7.23
N ARG A 73 -1.23 22.89 7.03
CA ARG A 73 -0.91 23.80 8.14
C ARG A 73 -2.16 24.43 8.79
N LEU A 74 -3.32 24.32 8.15
CA LEU A 74 -4.58 24.92 8.64
C LEU A 74 -5.30 24.05 9.68
N GLN A 75 -4.83 22.82 9.96
CA GLN A 75 -5.40 21.91 10.97
C GLN A 75 -4.41 21.58 12.12
N GLY A 76 -3.68 22.59 12.59
CA GLY A 76 -2.73 22.47 13.71
C GLY A 76 -1.29 22.19 13.29
N ASP A 77 -0.42 21.96 14.28
CA ASP A 77 1.07 21.87 14.23
C ASP A 77 1.63 20.69 13.41
N THR A 78 0.92 20.25 12.37
CA THR A 78 1.39 19.19 11.47
C THR A 78 2.30 19.75 10.38
N PRO A 79 3.42 19.05 10.06
CA PRO A 79 4.26 19.42 8.93
C PRO A 79 3.44 19.37 7.63
N GLY A 80 3.72 20.30 6.72
CA GLY A 80 3.07 20.37 5.41
C GLY A 80 3.23 19.08 4.60
N VAL A 81 2.58 19.00 3.43
CA VAL A 81 2.60 17.82 2.57
C VAL A 81 4.04 17.43 2.18
N SER A 82 4.42 16.16 2.36
CA SER A 82 5.76 15.68 2.00
C SER A 82 6.07 15.90 0.51
N PRO A 83 7.33 16.14 0.10
CA PRO A 83 7.70 16.38 -1.30
C PRO A 83 7.20 15.30 -2.27
N ILE A 84 7.24 14.03 -1.86
CA ILE A 84 6.75 12.88 -2.63
C ILE A 84 5.22 12.94 -2.82
N THR A 85 4.50 13.27 -1.75
CA THR A 85 3.04 13.39 -1.79
C THR A 85 2.62 14.56 -2.67
N LEU A 86 3.30 15.70 -2.56
CA LEU A 86 3.07 16.87 -3.41
C LEU A 86 3.34 16.53 -4.87
N ARG A 87 4.47 15.88 -5.16
CA ARG A 87 4.78 15.40 -6.53
C ARG A 87 3.69 14.49 -7.08
N THR A 88 3.21 13.56 -6.28
CA THR A 88 2.18 12.59 -6.68
C THR A 88 0.84 13.28 -6.97
N ARG A 89 0.43 14.24 -6.13
CA ARG A 89 -0.79 15.04 -6.36
C ARG A 89 -0.68 15.87 -7.63
N LEU A 90 0.42 16.63 -7.79
CA LEU A 90 0.66 17.44 -8.99
C LEU A 90 0.76 16.61 -10.28
N SER A 91 1.34 15.42 -10.20
CA SER A 91 1.37 14.49 -11.33
C SER A 91 -0.03 14.02 -11.73
N SER A 92 -0.94 13.84 -10.76
CA SER A 92 -2.33 13.47 -11.05
C SER A 92 -3.05 14.62 -11.78
N ILE A 93 -2.83 15.87 -11.35
CA ILE A 93 -3.37 17.05 -12.05
C ILE A 93 -2.81 17.15 -13.47
N ARG A 94 -1.50 16.93 -13.67
CA ARG A 94 -0.92 16.98 -15.01
C ARG A 94 -1.59 15.99 -15.97
N VAL A 95 -1.81 14.75 -15.52
CA VAL A 95 -2.48 13.73 -16.34
C VAL A 95 -3.93 14.13 -16.62
N PHE A 96 -4.65 14.65 -15.61
CA PHE A 96 -6.00 15.18 -15.78
C PHE A 96 -6.06 16.34 -16.79
N LEU A 97 -5.18 17.33 -16.70
CA LEU A 97 -5.16 18.45 -17.64
C LEU A 97 -4.77 18.02 -19.06
N ARG A 98 -3.95 16.97 -19.22
CA ARG A 98 -3.72 16.37 -20.55
C ARG A 98 -4.99 15.76 -21.13
N PHE A 99 -5.83 15.16 -20.29
CA PHE A 99 -7.16 14.73 -20.72
C PHE A 99 -8.05 15.93 -21.07
N CYS A 100 -8.11 16.97 -20.22
CA CYS A 100 -8.87 18.19 -20.51
C CYS A 100 -8.44 18.80 -21.85
N HIS A 101 -7.15 18.83 -22.14
CA HIS A 101 -6.64 19.28 -23.44
C HIS A 101 -7.16 18.42 -24.60
N SER A 102 -7.19 17.08 -24.43
CA SER A 102 -7.70 16.17 -25.47
C SER A 102 -9.20 16.29 -25.77
N ILE A 103 -9.96 16.96 -24.91
CA ILE A 103 -11.37 17.29 -25.09
C ILE A 103 -11.60 18.79 -25.28
N ASP A 104 -10.56 19.52 -25.70
CA ASP A 104 -10.61 20.95 -26.00
C ASP A 104 -10.98 21.85 -24.80
N ALA A 105 -10.80 21.41 -23.56
CA ALA A 105 -11.17 22.16 -22.35
C ALA A 105 -10.05 23.04 -21.77
N VAL A 106 -8.80 22.84 -22.18
CA VAL A 106 -7.65 23.69 -21.79
C VAL A 106 -6.62 23.80 -22.91
N ASP A 107 -5.81 24.85 -22.84
CA ASP A 107 -4.67 25.07 -23.73
C ASP A 107 -3.64 23.93 -23.67
N GLU A 108 -3.06 23.60 -24.83
CA GLU A 108 -2.11 22.48 -25.00
C GLU A 108 -0.85 22.61 -24.13
N THR A 109 -0.44 23.84 -23.82
CA THR A 109 0.78 24.10 -23.05
C THR A 109 0.53 24.06 -21.54
N LEU A 110 -0.73 24.15 -21.10
CA LEU A 110 -1.09 24.28 -19.69
C LEU A 110 -0.63 23.08 -18.83
N PRO A 111 -0.78 21.81 -19.24
CA PRO A 111 -0.33 20.68 -18.42
C PRO A 111 1.18 20.72 -18.11
N GLU A 112 1.99 21.18 -19.06
CA GLU A 112 3.44 21.22 -18.92
C GLU A 112 3.93 22.37 -18.04
N LYS A 113 3.09 23.38 -17.77
CA LYS A 113 3.39 24.46 -16.81
C LYS A 113 3.43 23.96 -15.35
N ILE A 114 2.95 22.75 -15.05
CA ILE A 114 3.04 22.16 -13.72
C ILE A 114 4.49 21.77 -13.41
N VAL A 115 5.22 22.56 -12.61
CA VAL A 115 6.58 22.19 -12.19
C VAL A 115 6.55 21.23 -11.00
N LEU A 116 6.84 19.96 -11.26
CA LEU A 116 6.98 18.93 -10.24
C LEU A 116 8.23 19.20 -9.37
N PRO A 117 8.13 19.08 -8.03
CA PRO A 117 9.32 19.18 -7.19
C PRO A 117 10.31 18.07 -7.56
N GLN A 118 11.59 18.43 -7.64
CA GLN A 118 12.66 17.43 -7.63
C GLN A 118 12.64 16.77 -6.27
N VAL A 119 12.56 15.45 -6.27
CA VAL A 119 12.68 14.65 -5.07
C VAL A 119 13.83 13.74 -5.37
N ASP A 120 14.92 13.87 -4.62
CA ASP A 120 16.08 13.02 -4.80
C ASP A 120 15.64 11.56 -4.74
N ARG A 121 16.23 10.73 -5.62
CA ARG A 121 15.96 9.30 -5.61
C ARG A 121 16.16 8.75 -4.20
N GLU A 122 17.17 9.21 -3.47
CA GLU A 122 17.46 8.78 -2.10
C GLU A 122 16.40 9.25 -1.08
N GLU A 123 15.82 10.45 -1.23
CA GLU A 123 14.70 10.88 -0.39
C GLU A 123 13.41 10.10 -0.67
N ARG A 124 13.22 9.54 -1.87
CA ARG A 124 12.14 8.58 -2.13
C ARG A 124 12.31 7.27 -1.38
N TYR A 125 13.54 6.92 -1.00
CA TYR A 125 13.93 5.65 -0.43
C TYR A 125 14.62 5.78 0.92
N ARG A 126 14.24 6.78 1.73
CA ARG A 126 14.58 6.78 3.16
C ARG A 126 13.73 5.71 3.85
N GLU A 127 14.10 4.46 3.60
CA GLU A 127 13.18 3.33 3.58
C GLU A 127 13.66 2.34 4.65
N GLU A 128 13.16 2.53 5.86
CA GLU A 128 13.35 1.61 6.99
C GLU A 128 12.84 0.22 6.57
N THR A 129 13.72 -0.78 6.53
CA THR A 129 13.30 -2.19 6.47
C THR A 129 13.09 -2.69 7.89
N ILE A 130 12.14 -3.60 8.12
CA ILE A 130 12.10 -4.30 9.40
C ILE A 130 13.39 -5.12 9.57
N ASP A 131 13.96 -5.10 10.77
CA ASP A 131 15.08 -5.97 11.12
C ASP A 131 14.66 -7.45 11.11
N THR A 132 15.53 -8.32 10.60
CA THR A 132 15.23 -9.75 10.45
C THR A 132 15.08 -10.46 11.79
N GLU A 133 15.96 -10.15 12.75
CA GLU A 133 15.92 -10.76 14.08
C GLU A 133 14.72 -10.24 14.86
N PHE A 134 14.40 -8.95 14.74
CA PHE A 134 13.16 -8.40 15.30
C PHE A 134 11.92 -9.10 14.74
N ALA A 135 11.84 -9.34 13.42
CA ALA A 135 10.71 -10.04 12.82
C ALA A 135 10.61 -11.51 13.28
N LYS A 136 11.74 -12.21 13.41
CA LYS A 136 11.78 -13.59 13.93
C LYS A 136 11.34 -13.66 15.39
N GLU A 137 11.85 -12.77 16.26
CA GLU A 137 11.48 -12.74 17.67
C GLU A 137 10.01 -12.36 17.85
N THR A 138 9.49 -11.46 17.01
CA THR A 138 8.06 -11.14 16.96
C THR A 138 7.22 -12.38 16.67
N ILE A 139 7.58 -13.17 15.64
CA ILE A 139 6.88 -14.42 15.30
C ILE A 139 6.96 -15.43 16.44
N LYS A 140 8.14 -15.60 17.03
CA LYS A 140 8.32 -16.51 18.17
C LYS A 140 7.42 -16.11 19.34
N SER A 141 7.45 -14.84 19.74
CA SER A 141 6.60 -14.28 20.79
C SER A 141 5.10 -14.46 20.51
N LEU A 142 4.67 -14.24 19.25
CA LEU A 142 3.30 -14.47 18.81
C LEU A 142 2.90 -15.94 18.90
N ARG A 143 3.78 -16.86 18.50
CA ARG A 143 3.54 -18.30 18.61
C ARG A 143 3.44 -18.77 20.06
N GLU A 144 4.19 -18.17 20.97
CA GLU A 144 4.18 -18.52 22.40
C GLU A 144 2.97 -17.95 23.14
N THR A 145 2.58 -16.70 22.84
CA THR A 145 1.63 -15.95 23.69
C THR A 145 0.30 -15.62 23.02
N ARG A 146 0.23 -15.63 21.68
CA ARG A 146 -0.90 -15.17 20.86
C ARG A 146 -1.19 -16.14 19.70
N TYR A 147 -0.94 -17.44 19.93
CA TYR A 147 -1.07 -18.47 18.92
C TYR A 147 -2.47 -18.49 18.29
N GLY A 148 -2.53 -18.70 16.97
CA GLY A 148 -3.79 -18.70 16.22
C GLY A 148 -4.63 -17.42 16.31
N LEU A 149 -4.13 -16.27 16.78
CA LEU A 149 -4.87 -15.00 16.75
C LEU A 149 -4.67 -14.27 15.41
N LYS A 150 -5.63 -13.44 15.02
CA LYS A 150 -5.58 -12.63 13.78
C LYS A 150 -4.31 -11.76 13.67
N GLU A 151 -3.81 -11.21 14.78
CA GLU A 151 -2.53 -10.49 14.82
C GLU A 151 -1.35 -11.39 14.46
N HIS A 152 -1.32 -12.62 14.98
CA HIS A 152 -0.32 -13.64 14.67
C HIS A 152 -0.38 -14.05 13.19
N ILE A 153 -1.57 -14.42 12.70
CA ILE A 153 -1.76 -14.83 11.30
C ILE A 153 -1.38 -13.70 10.34
N ALA A 154 -1.82 -12.47 10.59
CA ALA A 154 -1.54 -11.36 9.70
C ALA A 154 -0.03 -11.05 9.61
N PHE A 155 0.69 -11.02 10.74
CA PHE A 155 2.12 -10.71 10.73
C PHE A 155 2.94 -11.85 10.14
N GLU A 156 2.77 -13.08 10.63
CA GLU A 156 3.57 -14.22 10.18
C GLU A 156 3.33 -14.49 8.68
N PHE A 157 2.09 -14.41 8.20
CA PHE A 157 1.78 -14.59 6.79
C PHE A 157 2.52 -13.56 5.92
N LEU A 158 2.49 -12.27 6.27
CA LEU A 158 3.17 -11.22 5.50
C LEU A 158 4.69 -11.42 5.49
N TRP A 159 5.28 -11.82 6.61
CA TRP A 159 6.72 -12.09 6.70
C TRP A 159 7.12 -13.33 5.88
N LYS A 160 6.42 -14.46 6.05
CA LYS A 160 6.78 -15.74 5.42
C LYS A 160 6.49 -15.78 3.92
N THR A 161 5.54 -14.98 3.43
CA THR A 161 5.18 -14.94 2.00
C THR A 161 5.76 -13.72 1.29
N GLY A 162 6.14 -12.68 2.03
CA GLY A 162 6.49 -11.38 1.47
C GLY A 162 5.32 -10.73 0.72
N CYS A 163 4.07 -11.15 0.91
CA CYS A 163 2.91 -10.65 0.17
C CYS A 163 2.62 -9.16 0.45
N ARG A 164 1.90 -8.51 -0.47
CA ARG A 164 1.32 -7.19 -0.20
C ARG A 164 0.14 -7.36 0.76
N LEU A 165 -0.11 -6.37 1.61
CA LEU A 165 -1.29 -6.35 2.50
C LEU A 165 -2.61 -6.58 1.74
N GLY A 166 -2.71 -6.06 0.51
CA GLY A 166 -3.87 -6.26 -0.36
C GLY A 166 -4.09 -7.71 -0.80
N ALA A 167 -3.02 -8.52 -0.88
CA ALA A 167 -3.15 -9.95 -1.16
C ALA A 167 -3.66 -10.72 0.06
N LEU A 168 -3.14 -10.41 1.26
CA LEU A 168 -3.67 -10.96 2.52
C LEU A 168 -5.15 -10.60 2.73
N TYR A 169 -5.53 -9.35 2.43
CA TYR A 169 -6.93 -8.88 2.47
C TYR A 169 -7.86 -9.69 1.56
N ALA A 170 -7.36 -10.13 0.41
CA ALA A 170 -8.16 -10.83 -0.60
C ALA A 170 -8.43 -12.30 -0.26
N LEU A 171 -7.73 -12.88 0.71
CA LEU A 171 -7.81 -14.31 1.02
C LEU A 171 -9.16 -14.70 1.61
N ASP A 172 -9.65 -15.83 1.10
CA ASP A 172 -10.74 -16.62 1.64
C ASP A 172 -10.19 -17.88 2.33
N VAL A 173 -11.01 -18.52 3.16
CA VAL A 173 -10.67 -19.81 3.78
C VAL A 173 -10.42 -20.86 2.69
N ASP A 174 -11.23 -20.84 1.64
CA ASP A 174 -11.19 -21.80 0.54
C ASP A 174 -9.97 -21.60 -0.38
N ASP A 175 -9.22 -20.51 -0.21
CA ASP A 175 -7.95 -20.25 -0.91
C ASP A 175 -6.78 -21.05 -0.34
N ILE A 176 -6.97 -21.68 0.83
CA ILE A 176 -5.93 -22.43 1.54
C ILE A 176 -6.18 -23.92 1.35
N ASP A 177 -5.20 -24.57 0.74
CA ASP A 177 -5.14 -26.01 0.57
C ASP A 177 -4.20 -26.57 1.66
N PHE A 178 -4.81 -27.11 2.72
CA PHE A 178 -4.09 -27.63 3.88
C PHE A 178 -3.36 -28.94 3.55
N GLU A 179 -3.87 -29.74 2.63
CA GLU A 179 -3.28 -31.01 2.20
C GLU A 179 -2.01 -30.77 1.37
N GLU A 180 -2.10 -29.91 0.36
CA GLU A 180 -0.97 -29.56 -0.51
C GLU A 180 -0.10 -28.40 0.04
N MET A 181 -0.41 -27.96 1.26
CA MET A 181 0.32 -26.93 1.99
C MET A 181 0.54 -25.63 1.22
N ARG A 182 -0.51 -25.12 0.56
CA ARG A 182 -0.41 -23.97 -0.34
C ARG A 182 -1.57 -23.00 -0.18
N VAL A 183 -1.35 -21.77 -0.61
CA VAL A 183 -2.39 -20.74 -0.70
C VAL A 183 -2.46 -20.17 -2.11
N HIS A 184 -3.68 -19.99 -2.60
CA HIS A 184 -4.00 -19.40 -3.88
C HIS A 184 -4.24 -17.89 -3.72
N ILE A 185 -3.42 -17.07 -4.37
CA ILE A 185 -3.64 -15.62 -4.40
C ILE A 185 -4.40 -15.29 -5.68
N GLU A 186 -5.66 -14.86 -5.55
CA GLU A 186 -6.55 -14.64 -6.70
C GLU A 186 -6.97 -13.18 -6.90
N HIS A 187 -7.29 -12.83 -8.15
CA HIS A 187 -7.75 -11.50 -8.53
C HIS A 187 -9.27 -11.50 -8.77
N ARG A 188 -10.04 -10.97 -7.80
CA ARG A 188 -11.51 -10.91 -7.88
C ARG A 188 -12.02 -9.47 -7.78
N PRO A 189 -11.75 -8.61 -8.78
CA PRO A 189 -12.13 -7.19 -8.73
C PRO A 189 -13.65 -6.98 -8.65
N GLU A 190 -14.41 -7.78 -9.40
CA GLU A 190 -15.88 -7.76 -9.41
C GLU A 190 -16.50 -8.14 -8.06
N GLN A 191 -15.72 -8.79 -7.19
CA GLN A 191 -16.10 -9.19 -5.84
C GLN A 191 -15.37 -8.35 -4.77
N GLY A 192 -14.83 -7.19 -5.14
CA GLY A 192 -14.23 -6.22 -4.20
C GLY A 192 -12.80 -6.53 -3.74
N THR A 193 -12.14 -7.59 -4.25
CA THR A 193 -10.77 -7.98 -3.84
C THR A 193 -9.82 -7.99 -5.03
N SER A 194 -9.35 -6.81 -5.43
CA SER A 194 -8.37 -6.63 -6.50
C SER A 194 -6.91 -6.77 -6.03
N LEU A 195 -6.07 -7.35 -6.90
CA LEU A 195 -4.62 -7.43 -6.72
C LEU A 195 -3.95 -6.24 -7.41
N LYS A 196 -2.80 -5.80 -6.89
CA LYS A 196 -2.07 -4.63 -7.43
C LYS A 196 -1.74 -4.78 -8.92
N ASN A 197 -1.38 -5.99 -9.36
CA ASN A 197 -0.97 -6.27 -10.73
C ASN A 197 -2.07 -7.04 -11.50
N GLY A 198 -3.32 -6.95 -11.06
CA GLY A 198 -4.44 -7.67 -11.67
C GLY A 198 -4.22 -9.19 -11.73
N ARG A 199 -4.67 -9.81 -12.82
CA ARG A 199 -4.48 -11.25 -13.11
C ARG A 199 -3.01 -11.66 -13.12
N SER A 200 -2.12 -10.80 -13.62
CA SER A 200 -0.67 -11.07 -13.58
C SER A 200 -0.10 -11.13 -12.16
N GLY A 201 -0.89 -10.80 -11.15
CA GLY A 201 -0.51 -10.97 -9.75
C GLY A 201 -0.99 -12.26 -9.08
N GLU A 202 -1.80 -13.05 -9.78
CA GLU A 202 -2.25 -14.35 -9.32
C GLU A 202 -1.09 -15.33 -9.25
N ARG A 203 -1.07 -16.16 -8.21
CA ARG A 203 -0.03 -17.16 -7.99
C ARG A 203 -0.37 -18.10 -6.85
N VAL A 204 0.31 -19.24 -6.82
CA VAL A 204 0.27 -20.20 -5.73
C VAL A 204 1.53 -20.06 -4.89
N ILE A 205 1.37 -20.07 -3.57
CA ILE A 205 2.49 -19.93 -2.62
C ILE A 205 2.46 -21.12 -1.66
N THR A 206 3.58 -21.83 -1.56
CA THR A 206 3.74 -22.85 -0.52
C THR A 206 3.92 -22.22 0.87
N LEU A 207 3.25 -22.80 1.85
CA LEU A 207 3.27 -22.40 3.26
C LEU A 207 3.98 -23.45 4.09
N SER A 208 4.63 -23.02 5.18
CA SER A 208 5.20 -23.95 6.16
C SER A 208 4.10 -24.59 7.01
N GLU A 209 4.34 -25.83 7.45
CA GLU A 209 3.42 -26.58 8.32
C GLU A 209 3.01 -25.79 9.57
N ASP A 210 3.97 -25.14 10.24
CA ASP A 210 3.69 -24.32 11.42
C ASP A 210 2.67 -23.20 11.17
N LEU A 211 2.77 -22.54 10.01
CA LEU A 211 1.88 -21.44 9.65
C LEU A 211 0.49 -21.99 9.29
N LEU A 212 0.42 -23.14 8.61
CA LEU A 212 -0.85 -23.80 8.32
C LEU A 212 -1.57 -24.21 9.60
N LYS A 213 -0.88 -24.84 10.56
CA LYS A 213 -1.45 -25.19 11.87
C LYS A 213 -1.97 -23.97 12.63
N ALA A 214 -1.23 -22.85 12.56
CA ALA A 214 -1.68 -21.61 13.17
C ALA A 214 -2.94 -21.06 12.48
N ILE A 215 -3.00 -21.11 11.15
CA ILE A 215 -4.15 -20.68 10.36
C ILE A 215 -5.37 -21.58 10.64
N GLU A 216 -5.19 -22.90 10.70
CA GLU A 216 -6.22 -23.87 11.06
C GLU A 216 -6.79 -23.56 12.45
N THR A 217 -5.91 -23.40 13.46
CA THR A 217 -6.32 -22.99 14.81
C THR A 217 -7.08 -21.67 14.81
N PHE A 218 -6.63 -20.71 14.00
CA PHE A 218 -7.35 -19.44 13.86
C PHE A 218 -8.74 -19.67 13.28
N ILE A 219 -8.89 -20.44 12.20
CA ILE A 219 -10.18 -20.71 11.55
C ILE A 219 -11.15 -21.43 12.49
N ASP A 220 -10.68 -22.42 13.24
CA ASP A 220 -11.52 -23.30 14.06
C ASP A 220 -11.91 -22.68 15.39
N VAL A 221 -11.03 -21.87 15.98
CA VAL A 221 -11.19 -21.39 17.37
C VAL A 221 -11.42 -19.88 17.45
N ASN A 222 -10.67 -19.09 16.69
CA ASN A 222 -10.55 -17.63 16.93
C ASN A 222 -11.22 -16.76 15.86
N ARG A 223 -11.51 -17.31 14.67
CA ARG A 223 -12.11 -16.60 13.55
C ARG A 223 -13.60 -16.46 13.78
N THR A 224 -14.15 -15.27 13.53
CA THR A 224 -15.60 -15.09 13.47
C THR A 224 -16.11 -15.69 12.15
N PRO A 225 -16.98 -16.72 12.18
CA PRO A 225 -17.47 -17.36 10.96
C PRO A 225 -18.55 -16.52 10.30
N THR A 226 -18.15 -15.70 9.34
CA THR A 226 -19.03 -14.81 8.57
C THR A 226 -18.67 -14.84 7.09
N THR A 227 -19.62 -14.46 6.26
CA THR A 227 -19.46 -14.27 4.81
C THR A 227 -19.42 -12.78 4.45
N ASP A 228 -18.87 -12.45 3.28
CA ASP A 228 -18.97 -11.09 2.72
C ASP A 228 -20.19 -10.94 1.80
N ASP A 229 -20.38 -9.74 1.24
CA ASP A 229 -21.53 -9.41 0.39
C ASP A 229 -21.63 -10.26 -0.90
N TYR A 230 -20.59 -11.07 -1.19
CA TYR A 230 -20.52 -12.00 -2.33
C TYR A 230 -20.60 -13.47 -1.89
N ASP A 231 -21.07 -13.73 -0.66
CA ASP A 231 -21.19 -15.06 -0.04
C ASP A 231 -19.86 -15.82 0.09
N ARG A 232 -18.73 -15.12 0.03
CA ARG A 232 -17.41 -15.73 0.24
C ARG A 232 -17.10 -15.83 1.71
N ARG A 233 -16.15 -16.70 2.07
CA ARG A 233 -15.67 -16.88 3.44
C ARG A 233 -14.30 -16.23 3.65
N PRO A 234 -14.20 -14.92 3.94
CA PRO A 234 -12.93 -14.26 4.18
C PRO A 234 -12.11 -14.97 5.24
N LEU A 235 -10.80 -15.10 5.01
CA LEU A 235 -9.87 -15.64 6.00
C LEU A 235 -9.86 -14.73 7.23
N LEU A 236 -9.60 -13.44 7.04
CA LEU A 236 -9.51 -12.46 8.12
C LEU A 236 -10.82 -11.69 8.28
N THR A 237 -11.55 -11.97 9.37
CA THR A 237 -12.88 -11.41 9.64
C THR A 237 -12.94 -10.55 10.89
N THR A 238 -13.98 -9.72 10.95
CA THR A 238 -14.48 -9.06 12.15
C THR A 238 -15.93 -9.49 12.39
N ARG A 239 -16.56 -9.00 13.46
CA ARG A 239 -18.01 -9.15 13.67
C ARG A 239 -18.89 -8.54 12.56
N HIS A 240 -18.30 -7.77 11.65
CA HIS A 240 -18.98 -7.07 10.54
C HIS A 240 -18.62 -7.65 9.17
N GLY A 241 -18.07 -8.86 9.07
CA GLY A 241 -17.65 -9.45 7.79
C GLY A 241 -16.14 -9.39 7.57
N ARG A 242 -15.70 -9.31 6.30
CA ARG A 242 -14.28 -9.18 5.91
C ARG A 242 -13.63 -7.99 6.61
N ALA A 243 -12.47 -8.22 7.25
CA ALA A 243 -11.72 -7.13 7.85
C ALA A 243 -11.15 -6.19 6.78
N ASP A 244 -11.31 -4.89 6.97
CA ASP A 244 -10.83 -3.90 6.00
C ASP A 244 -9.30 -3.72 6.07
N LYS A 245 -8.70 -3.17 5.01
CA LYS A 245 -7.24 -3.00 4.92
C LYS A 245 -6.64 -2.16 6.06
N SER A 246 -7.36 -1.19 6.61
CA SER A 246 -6.91 -0.41 7.76
C SER A 246 -6.94 -1.23 9.05
N THR A 247 -7.98 -2.05 9.26
CA THR A 247 -8.03 -3.01 10.37
C THR A 247 -6.89 -4.02 10.32
N LEU A 248 -6.62 -4.61 9.14
CA LEU A 248 -5.47 -5.50 8.96
C LEU A 248 -4.15 -4.80 9.31
N ARG A 249 -4.00 -3.54 8.90
CA ARG A 249 -2.82 -2.74 9.22
C ARG A 249 -2.66 -2.55 10.73
N CYS A 250 -3.75 -2.24 11.45
CA CYS A 250 -3.75 -2.14 12.90
C CYS A 250 -3.32 -3.44 13.58
N TRP A 251 -3.74 -4.60 13.07
CA TRP A 251 -3.32 -5.90 13.61
C TRP A 251 -1.83 -6.15 13.38
N VAL A 252 -1.32 -5.79 12.20
CA VAL A 252 0.11 -5.91 11.88
C VAL A 252 0.95 -4.98 12.75
N TYR A 253 0.50 -3.77 13.06
CA TYR A 253 1.20 -2.90 14.02
C TYR A 253 1.17 -3.49 15.43
N ARG A 254 -0.01 -3.93 15.89
CA ARG A 254 -0.17 -4.53 17.22
C ARG A 254 0.71 -5.77 17.40
N ALA A 255 0.82 -6.59 16.37
CA ALA A 255 1.67 -7.78 16.37
C ALA A 255 3.15 -7.47 16.63
N GLN A 256 3.63 -6.27 16.32
CA GLN A 256 5.02 -5.87 16.54
C GLN A 256 5.28 -5.27 17.93
N GLN A 257 4.23 -4.88 18.67
CA GLN A 257 4.39 -4.18 19.94
C GLN A 257 4.89 -5.17 21.02
N PRO A 258 6.07 -4.97 21.62
CA PRO A 258 6.59 -5.88 22.64
C PRO A 258 5.63 -6.04 23.83
N CYS A 259 5.00 -4.94 24.25
CA CYS A 259 4.00 -4.94 25.32
C CYS A 259 2.76 -5.79 25.01
N TYR A 260 2.45 -6.07 23.75
CA TYR A 260 1.36 -6.98 23.40
C TYR A 260 1.70 -8.44 23.70
N HIS A 261 2.99 -8.79 23.78
CA HIS A 261 3.48 -10.14 24.04
C HIS A 261 3.91 -10.32 25.49
N SER A 262 4.70 -9.39 26.03
CA SER A 262 5.33 -9.48 27.35
C SER A 262 4.57 -8.74 28.46
N ASN A 263 3.59 -7.90 28.12
CA ASN A 263 3.01 -6.90 29.04
C ASN A 263 4.05 -5.90 29.61
N GLU A 264 5.19 -5.72 28.93
CA GLU A 264 6.22 -4.73 29.29
C GLU A 264 6.47 -3.78 28.12
N CYS A 265 6.55 -2.48 28.40
CA CYS A 265 6.83 -1.47 27.38
C CYS A 265 8.32 -1.09 27.40
N PRO A 266 9.04 -1.20 26.27
CA PRO A 266 10.45 -0.79 26.20
C PRO A 266 10.64 0.72 26.00
N HIS A 267 9.55 1.50 25.98
CA HIS A 267 9.56 2.95 25.71
C HIS A 267 9.13 3.77 26.94
N ASP A 268 9.16 3.18 28.13
CA ASP A 268 8.76 3.81 29.39
C ASP A 268 7.31 4.37 29.42
N GLU A 269 6.44 3.85 28.54
CA GLU A 269 5.02 4.18 28.52
C GLU A 269 4.20 3.26 29.45
N ASP A 270 3.20 3.83 30.12
CA ASP A 270 2.21 3.08 30.92
C ASP A 270 1.17 2.41 30.00
N ILE A 271 1.25 1.08 29.85
CA ILE A 271 0.46 0.32 28.85
C ILE A 271 -1.07 0.56 28.94
N PRO A 272 -1.71 0.60 30.13
CA PRO A 272 -3.14 0.89 30.26
C PRO A 272 -3.56 2.28 29.75
N THR A 273 -2.65 3.24 29.67
CA THR A 273 -2.93 4.61 29.22
C THR A 273 -2.21 4.98 27.91
N CYS A 274 -1.28 4.15 27.46
CA CYS A 274 -0.49 4.35 26.25
C CYS A 274 -1.38 4.43 24.99
N GLY A 275 -1.34 5.59 24.32
CA GLY A 275 -2.06 5.82 23.06
C GLY A 275 -1.70 4.81 21.99
N TRP A 276 -0.41 4.46 21.88
CA TRP A 276 0.08 3.50 20.90
C TRP A 276 -0.48 2.09 21.12
N ALA A 277 -0.61 1.64 22.37
CA ALA A 277 -1.13 0.30 22.65
C ALA A 277 -2.65 0.21 22.40
N ARG A 278 -3.39 1.28 22.74
CA ARG A 278 -4.86 1.24 22.83
C ARG A 278 -5.58 1.80 21.61
N THR A 279 -5.06 2.84 20.97
CA THR A 279 -5.83 3.65 20.01
C THR A 279 -5.42 3.39 18.55
N TYR A 280 -5.87 4.28 17.66
CA TYR A 280 -5.50 4.33 16.25
C TYR A 280 -4.07 4.84 16.01
N GLU A 281 -3.34 5.23 17.06
CA GLU A 281 -1.95 5.71 16.97
C GLU A 281 -0.90 4.60 17.03
N ARG A 282 -1.30 3.35 16.78
CA ARG A 282 -0.40 2.18 16.74
C ARG A 282 0.77 2.38 15.79
N ASP A 283 0.55 3.10 14.70
CA ASP A 283 1.56 3.42 13.68
C ASP A 283 2.64 4.40 14.16
N LYS A 284 2.41 5.08 15.29
CA LYS A 284 3.37 6.01 15.90
C LYS A 284 4.29 5.34 16.93
N CYS A 285 4.05 4.07 17.26
CA CYS A 285 4.89 3.35 18.22
C CYS A 285 6.30 3.12 17.64
N PRO A 286 7.38 3.45 18.38
CA PRO A 286 8.75 3.25 17.89
C PRO A 286 9.12 1.79 17.60
N SER A 287 8.40 0.82 18.20
CA SER A 287 8.60 -0.62 17.92
C SER A 287 7.82 -1.13 16.71
N THR A 288 7.14 -0.27 15.95
CA THR A 288 6.28 -0.72 14.86
C THR A 288 6.73 -0.13 13.54
N THR A 289 6.56 -0.92 12.48
CA THR A 289 6.77 -0.45 11.12
C THR A 289 5.62 -0.84 10.20
N MET A 290 5.49 -0.13 9.08
CA MET A 290 4.38 -0.33 8.16
C MET A 290 4.48 -1.68 7.43
N PRO A 291 3.34 -2.28 7.01
CA PRO A 291 3.35 -3.55 6.27
C PRO A 291 4.25 -3.58 5.03
N HIS A 292 4.46 -2.42 4.40
CA HIS A 292 5.39 -2.32 3.28
C HIS A 292 6.82 -2.65 3.70
N ASN A 293 7.28 -2.14 4.84
CA ASN A 293 8.62 -2.35 5.38
C ASN A 293 8.83 -3.79 5.85
N ILE A 294 7.78 -4.45 6.34
CA ILE A 294 7.79 -5.90 6.61
C ILE A 294 8.03 -6.69 5.33
N ARG A 295 7.27 -6.38 4.27
CA ARG A 295 7.49 -6.98 2.96
C ARG A 295 8.90 -6.71 2.43
N ARG A 296 9.45 -5.51 2.64
CA ARG A 296 10.84 -5.23 2.24
C ARG A 296 11.84 -6.10 3.00
N GLY A 297 11.73 -6.15 4.32
CA GLY A 297 12.58 -7.01 5.15
C GLY A 297 12.46 -8.49 4.78
N ALA A 298 11.26 -9.00 4.48
CA ALA A 298 11.06 -10.38 4.05
C ALA A 298 11.77 -10.68 2.70
N ILE A 299 11.61 -9.81 1.71
CA ILE A 299 12.29 -9.96 0.40
C ILE A 299 13.81 -9.89 0.57
N THR A 300 14.31 -8.94 1.35
CA THR A 300 15.75 -8.81 1.65
C THR A 300 16.26 -10.06 2.37
N TYR A 301 15.52 -10.58 3.35
CA TYR A 301 15.84 -11.82 4.05
C TYR A 301 15.93 -13.00 3.08
N PHE A 302 14.96 -13.17 2.17
CA PHE A 302 15.01 -14.25 1.17
C PHE A 302 16.24 -14.16 0.27
N LEU A 303 16.57 -12.96 -0.22
CA LEU A 303 17.75 -12.74 -1.08
C LEU A 303 19.06 -12.96 -0.33
N SER A 304 19.14 -12.56 0.94
CA SER A 304 20.31 -12.76 1.79
C SER A 304 20.51 -14.23 2.21
N ASN A 305 19.46 -15.04 2.17
CA ASN A 305 19.52 -16.50 2.42
C ASN A 305 19.64 -17.30 1.12
N ASP A 306 20.26 -16.71 0.10
CA ASP A 306 20.58 -17.33 -1.18
C ASP A 306 19.40 -17.90 -1.99
N ILE A 307 18.15 -17.52 -1.68
CA ILE A 307 17.00 -17.94 -2.48
C ILE A 307 17.12 -17.33 -3.88
N PRO A 308 16.97 -18.12 -4.96
CA PRO A 308 17.08 -17.62 -6.33
C PRO A 308 16.15 -16.42 -6.59
N LYS A 309 16.66 -15.37 -7.22
CA LYS A 309 15.90 -14.14 -7.51
C LYS A 309 14.58 -14.43 -8.22
N ARG A 310 14.57 -15.37 -9.16
CA ARG A 310 13.35 -15.79 -9.87
C ARG A 310 12.31 -16.35 -8.90
N ALA A 311 12.71 -17.22 -7.98
CA ALA A 311 11.79 -17.76 -6.96
C ALA A 311 11.24 -16.67 -6.04
N VAL A 312 12.07 -15.69 -5.63
CA VAL A 312 11.63 -14.53 -4.84
C VAL A 312 10.68 -13.64 -5.64
N SER A 313 10.99 -13.37 -6.91
CA SER A 313 10.16 -12.62 -7.86
C SER A 313 8.78 -13.26 -8.00
N ASP A 314 8.73 -14.55 -8.30
CA ASP A 314 7.51 -15.31 -8.53
C ASP A 314 6.68 -15.37 -7.24
N ARG A 315 7.30 -15.69 -6.09
CA ARG A 315 6.62 -15.75 -4.78
C ARG A 315 6.03 -14.40 -4.36
N THR A 316 6.80 -13.32 -4.52
CA THR A 316 6.42 -12.00 -4.00
C THR A 316 5.71 -11.12 -5.03
N ASN A 317 5.67 -11.51 -6.30
CA ASN A 317 5.12 -10.74 -7.42
C ASN A 317 5.78 -9.34 -7.51
N VAL A 318 7.11 -9.37 -7.73
CA VAL A 318 8.01 -8.21 -7.94
C VAL A 318 8.90 -8.53 -9.14
N SER A 319 9.02 -7.61 -10.10
CA SER A 319 9.92 -7.81 -11.25
C SER A 319 11.39 -7.81 -10.84
N GLY A 320 12.24 -8.49 -11.62
CA GLY A 320 13.69 -8.56 -11.39
C GLY A 320 14.34 -7.18 -11.26
N ASP A 321 14.04 -6.25 -12.16
CA ASP A 321 14.56 -4.88 -12.12
C ASP A 321 14.22 -4.14 -10.81
N VAL A 322 13.02 -4.40 -10.28
CA VAL A 322 12.56 -3.81 -9.01
C VAL A 322 13.26 -4.49 -7.83
N LEU A 323 13.52 -5.79 -7.89
CA LEU A 323 14.34 -6.49 -6.88
C LEU A 323 15.75 -5.91 -6.82
N ASP A 324 16.38 -5.70 -7.96
CA ASP A 324 17.73 -5.16 -8.07
C ASP A 324 17.84 -3.72 -7.58
N THR A 325 16.83 -2.90 -7.88
CA THR A 325 16.83 -1.48 -7.54
C THR A 325 16.48 -1.23 -6.07
N HIS A 326 15.58 -2.02 -5.48
CA HIS A 326 14.93 -1.66 -4.21
C HIS A 326 15.17 -2.62 -3.04
N TYR A 327 15.63 -3.85 -3.31
CA TYR A 327 15.64 -4.92 -2.31
C TYR A 327 16.99 -5.62 -2.18
N ASP A 328 17.75 -5.77 -3.28
CA ASP A 328 19.05 -6.43 -3.27
C ASP A 328 20.16 -5.49 -2.74
N GLN A 329 20.27 -5.42 -1.40
CA GLN A 329 21.30 -4.65 -0.71
C GLN A 329 22.66 -5.38 -0.59
N ARG A 330 22.81 -6.54 -1.24
CA ARG A 330 24.07 -7.31 -1.17
C ARG A 330 25.17 -6.59 -1.95
N SER A 331 26.40 -6.66 -1.44
CA SER A 331 27.58 -6.16 -2.16
C SER A 331 27.80 -6.95 -3.46
N GLU A 332 28.47 -6.34 -4.44
CA GLU A 332 28.81 -7.04 -5.69
C GLU A 332 29.65 -8.31 -5.45
N THR A 333 30.49 -8.31 -4.42
CA THR A 333 31.25 -9.47 -3.97
C THR A 333 30.34 -10.59 -3.45
N GLY A 334 29.35 -10.26 -2.60
CA GLY A 334 28.38 -11.26 -2.12
C GLY A 334 27.53 -11.84 -3.25
N LYS A 335 27.15 -11.01 -4.23
CA LYS A 335 26.47 -11.50 -5.45
C LYS A 335 27.36 -12.43 -6.28
N ALA A 336 28.67 -12.17 -6.34
CA ALA A 336 29.62 -13.02 -7.07
C ALA A 336 29.83 -14.39 -6.41
N GLU A 337 29.96 -14.43 -5.08
CA GLU A 337 30.07 -15.68 -4.32
C GLU A 337 28.80 -16.54 -4.45
N GLN A 338 27.62 -15.93 -4.45
CA GLN A 338 26.39 -16.66 -4.73
C GLN A 338 26.38 -17.26 -6.14
N ARG A 339 26.79 -16.50 -7.16
CA ARG A 339 26.89 -17.01 -8.54
C ARG A 339 27.84 -18.19 -8.60
N ARG A 340 28.96 -18.15 -7.86
CA ARG A 340 29.93 -19.24 -7.80
C ARG A 340 29.30 -20.59 -7.44
N LYS A 341 28.34 -20.62 -6.50
CA LYS A 341 27.60 -21.83 -6.09
C LYS A 341 26.78 -22.50 -7.22
N PHE A 342 26.56 -21.82 -8.34
CA PHE A 342 25.87 -22.38 -9.51
C PHE A 342 26.83 -22.88 -10.60
N PHE A 343 28.13 -22.60 -10.49
CA PHE A 343 29.17 -22.99 -11.45
C PHE A 343 30.21 -23.95 -10.86
N GLU A 344 30.14 -24.22 -9.56
CA GLU A 344 30.80 -25.32 -8.84
C GLU A 344 29.76 -26.40 -8.56
#